data_AF-A0A316C370-F1
#
_entry.id   AF-A0A316C370-F1
#
_cell.length_a   1.000
_cell.length_b   1.000
_cell.length_c   1.000
_cell.angle_alpha   90.00
_cell.angle_beta   90.00
_cell.angle_gamma   90.00
#
_symmetry.space_group_name_H-M   'P 1'
#
loop_
_entity.id
_entity.type
_entity.pdbx_description
1 polymer ?
#
loop_
_entity_poly.entity_id
_entity_poly.type
_entity_poly.pdbx_seq_one_letter_code
_entity_poly.pdbx_strand_id
1 'polypeptide(L)' 'MARGNNNRTSDALALEIRRQFGSDAVKRFVRALPAFKVDQELPRKIRDLLGKLDHAEDSGMDGLRRKN' A
#
# COMPACT_ATOMS: atom_id res chain seq x y z
N MET A 1 -29.64 -18.55 26.29
CA MET A 1 -29.25 -19.28 25.07
C MET A 1 -29.70 -18.44 23.87
N ALA A 2 -28.95 -18.08 22.83
CA ALA A 2 -27.59 -18.38 22.39
C ALA A 2 -27.01 -17.10 21.73
N ARG A 3 -25.77 -16.72 22.06
CA ARG A 3 -24.98 -15.71 21.33
C ARG A 3 -23.81 -16.45 20.69
N GLY A 4 -23.97 -16.87 19.44
CA GLY A 4 -22.92 -17.65 18.78
C GLY A 4 -23.34 -18.10 17.39
N ASN A 5 -23.34 -17.19 16.42
CA ASN A 5 -23.27 -17.59 14.99
C ASN A 5 -22.81 -16.47 14.05
N ASN A 6 -22.80 -15.21 14.48
CA ASN A 6 -22.53 -14.06 13.60
C ASN A 6 -21.08 -13.99 13.07
N ASN A 7 -20.13 -14.67 13.72
CA ASN A 7 -18.71 -14.60 13.36
C ASN A 7 -18.36 -15.51 12.16
N ARG A 8 -19.04 -16.65 12.01
CA ARG A 8 -18.82 -17.56 10.86
C ARG A 8 -19.34 -16.95 9.57
N THR A 9 -20.45 -16.20 9.66
CA THR A 9 -21.04 -15.50 8.53
C THR A 9 -20.22 -14.27 8.12
N SER A 10 -19.60 -13.56 9.07
CA SER A 10 -18.75 -12.41 8.75
C SER A 10 -17.46 -12.83 8.07
N ASP A 11 -16.84 -13.93 8.50
CA ASP A 11 -15.58 -14.41 7.91
C ASP A 11 -15.79 -14.95 6.50
N ALA A 12 -16.88 -15.70 6.28
CA ALA A 12 -17.27 -16.17 4.95
C ALA A 12 -17.62 -15.00 4.01
N LEU A 13 -18.30 -13.98 4.52
CA LEU A 13 -18.61 -12.76 3.77
C LEU A 13 -17.34 -11.98 3.42
N ALA A 14 -16.41 -11.82 4.37
CA ALA A 14 -15.14 -11.14 4.12
C ALA A 14 -14.31 -11.87 3.05
N LEU A 15 -14.32 -13.21 3.07
CA LEU A 15 -13.68 -14.02 2.04
C LEU A 15 -14.33 -13.82 0.67
N GLU A 16 -15.66 -13.80 0.62
CA GLU A 16 -16.42 -13.58 -0.62
C GLU A 16 -16.17 -12.19 -1.19
N ILE A 17 -16.19 -11.15 -0.35
CA ILE A 17 -15.88 -9.77 -0.75
C ILE A 17 -14.47 -9.72 -1.36
N ARG A 18 -13.46 -10.30 -0.68
CA ARG A 18 -12.10 -10.36 -1.21
C ARG A 18 -12.03 -11.08 -2.57
N ARG A 19 -12.77 -12.17 -2.73
CA ARG A 19 -12.86 -12.92 -4.00
C ARG A 19 -13.45 -12.08 -5.12
N GLN A 20 -14.55 -11.37 -4.85
CA GLN A 20 -15.22 -10.53 -5.85
C GLN A 20 -14.37 -9.34 -6.26
N PHE A 21 -13.75 -8.65 -5.30
CA PHE A 21 -12.79 -7.57 -5.58
C PHE A 21 -11.53 -8.06 -6.30
N GLY A 22 -11.13 -9.30 -6.06
CA GLY A 22 -10.02 -9.96 -6.74
C GLY A 22 -10.33 -10.48 -8.15
N SER A 23 -11.60 -10.42 -8.59
CA SER A 23 -11.99 -10.86 -9.92
C SER A 23 -11.39 -9.99 -11.03
N ASP A 24 -11.13 -10.59 -12.19
CA ASP A 24 -10.51 -9.88 -13.30
C ASP A 24 -11.42 -8.77 -13.86
N ALA A 25 -12.74 -8.96 -13.80
CA ALA A 25 -13.71 -7.94 -14.17
C ALA A 25 -13.57 -6.69 -13.30
N VAL A 26 -13.51 -6.85 -11.97
CA VAL A 26 -13.36 -5.74 -11.03
C VAL A 26 -11.97 -5.10 -11.18
N LYS A 27 -10.91 -5.89 -11.34
CA LYS A 27 -9.56 -5.36 -11.59
C LYS A 27 -9.50 -4.50 -12.86
N ARG A 28 -10.10 -4.96 -13.97
CA ARG A 28 -10.17 -4.21 -15.24
C ARG A 28 -10.97 -2.93 -15.06
N PHE A 29 -12.12 -3.01 -14.38
CA PHE A 29 -12.95 -1.85 -14.08
C PHE A 29 -12.21 -0.80 -13.26
N VAL A 30 -11.58 -1.20 -12.14
CA VAL A 30 -10.83 -0.28 -11.27
C VAL A 30 -9.66 0.36 -12.02
N ARG A 31 -8.91 -0.40 -12.84
CA ARG A 31 -7.81 0.16 -13.67
C ARG A 31 -8.27 1.19 -14.71
N ALA A 32 -9.53 1.12 -15.15
CA ALA A 32 -10.09 2.11 -16.06
C ALA A 32 -10.44 3.44 -15.36
N LEU A 33 -10.61 3.43 -14.03
CA LEU A 33 -10.95 4.62 -13.28
C LEU A 33 -9.74 5.58 -13.15
N PRO A 34 -9.92 6.89 -13.37
CA PRO A 34 -8.83 7.87 -13.29
C PRO A 34 -8.07 7.86 -11.97
N ALA A 35 -8.77 7.67 -10.84
CA ALA A 35 -8.17 7.68 -9.50
C ALA A 35 -7.22 6.49 -9.22
N PHE A 36 -7.32 5.42 -10.02
CA PHE A 36 -6.52 4.20 -9.86
C PHE A 36 -5.60 3.96 -11.06
N LYS A 37 -5.52 4.92 -11.98
CA LYS A 37 -4.48 4.89 -13.00
C LYS A 37 -3.12 4.98 -12.29
N VAL A 38 -2.18 4.15 -12.72
CA VAL A 38 -0.80 4.27 -12.29
C VAL A 38 -0.31 5.63 -12.75
N ASP A 39 0.03 6.50 -11.80
CA ASP A 39 0.69 7.75 -12.11
C ASP A 39 2.06 7.40 -12.68
N GLN A 40 2.33 7.87 -13.90
CA GLN A 40 3.62 7.66 -14.56
C GLN A 40 4.73 8.48 -13.89
N GLU A 41 4.34 9.53 -13.17
CA GLU A 41 5.26 10.33 -12.38
C GLU A 41 5.15 9.96 -10.90
N LEU A 42 6.29 9.79 -10.23
CA LEU A 42 6.32 9.62 -8.79
C LEU A 42 5.76 10.88 -8.10
N PRO A 43 4.74 10.76 -7.21
CA PRO A 43 4.21 11.89 -6.48
C PRO A 43 5.31 12.68 -5.76
N ARG A 44 5.27 14.02 -5.89
CA ARG A 44 6.27 14.93 -5.30
C ARG A 44 6.60 14.61 -3.84
N LYS A 45 5.57 14.33 -3.03
CA LYS A 45 5.74 13.96 -1.62
C LYS A 45 6.65 12.74 -1.41
N ILE A 46 6.55 11.73 -2.27
CA ILE A 46 7.39 10.53 -2.16
C ILE A 46 8.82 10.87 -2.61
N ARG A 47 8.97 11.64 -3.70
CA ARG A 47 10.27 12.13 -4.16
C ARG A 47 11.01 12.93 -3.08
N ASP A 48 10.29 13.81 -2.38
CA ASP A 48 10.84 14.62 -1.29
C ASP A 48 11.27 13.75 -0.10
N LEU A 49 10.51 12.69 0.21
CA LEU A 49 10.85 11.75 1.27
C LEU A 49 12.10 10.93 0.93
N LEU A 50 12.23 10.49 -0.33
CA LEU A 50 13.43 9.80 -0.80
C LEU A 50 14.64 10.73 -0.76
N GLY A 51 14.53 11.98 -1.20
CA GLY A 51 15.64 12.94 -1.09
C GLY A 51 16.06 13.22 0.37
N LYS A 52 15.12 13.20 1.32
CA LYS A 52 15.44 13.27 2.76
C LYS A 52 16.15 12.02 3.27
N LEU A 53 15.75 10.85 2.76
CA LEU A 53 16.40 9.58 3.09
C LEU A 53 17.84 9.57 2.58
N ASP A 54 18.05 9.91 1.30
CA ASP A 54 19.39 10.00 0.69
C ASP A 54 20.29 10.96 1.49
N HIS A 55 19.77 12.14 1.85
CA HIS A 55 20.53 13.11 2.64
C HIS A 55 20.87 12.62 4.06
N ALA A 56 19.96 11.87 4.70
CA ALA A 56 20.20 11.29 6.01
C ALA A 56 21.23 10.15 5.95
N GLU A 57 21.22 9.35 4.89
CA GLU A 57 22.21 8.32 4.62
C GLU A 57 23.59 8.96 4.43
N ASP A 58 23.71 9.98 3.56
CA ASP A 58 24.97 10.70 3.35
C ASP A 58 25.51 11.36 4.62
N SER A 59 24.64 12.02 5.38
CA SER A 59 25.01 12.69 6.64
C SER A 59 25.42 11.69 7.73
N GLY A 60 24.81 10.49 7.75
CA GLY A 60 25.20 9.39 8.63
C GLY A 60 26.54 8.76 8.23
N MET A 61 26.83 8.68 6.93
CA MET A 61 28.09 8.16 6.40
C MET A 61 29.26 9.11 6.66
N ASP A 62 29.04 10.43 6.67
CA ASP A 62 30.05 11.42 7.08
C ASP A 62 30.47 11.29 8.55
N GLY A 63 29.57 10.84 9.42
CA GLY A 63 29.87 10.52 10.82
C GLY A 63 30.73 9.28 11.00
N LEU A 64 30.62 8.30 10.09
CA LEU A 64 31.39 7.06 10.14
C LEU A 64 32.80 7.19 9.53
N ARG A 65 32.96 8.03 8.48
CA ARG A 65 34.25 8.29 7.83
C ARG A 65 35.21 9.14 8.66
N ARG A 66 34.71 9.94 9.61
CA ARG A 66 35.54 10.74 10.54
C ARG A 66 36.02 9.97 11.78
N LYS A 67 35.76 8.66 11.85
CA LYS A 67 36.13 7.82 13.00
C LYS A 67 37.20 6.75 12.69
N ASN A 68 37.79 6.80 11.49
CA ASN A 68 38.95 5.99 11.09
C ASN A 68 40.18 6.86 10.92
#